data_AF-K1SL83-F1
#
_entry.id   AF-K1SL83-F1
#
_cell.length_a   1.000
_cell.length_b   1.000
_cell.length_c   1.000
_cell.angle_alpha   90.00
_cell.angle_beta   90.00
_cell.angle_gamma   90.00
#
_symmetry.space_group_name_H-M   'P 1'
#
loop_
_entity.id
_entity.type
_entity.pdbx_description
1 polymer ?
#
loop_
_entity_poly.entity_id
_entity_poly.type
_entity_poly.pdbx_seq_one_letter_code
_entity_poly.pdbx_strand_id
1 'polypeptide(L)'
;MEEILEDTEKNTQLVLKMRGESYPVRDCAIRTILSRAGVNGDGLRKLDKATYAKVVNYCLRVAKGDALIKIADGKVSAVHGGDKHDYCILDMKAMFETTCEYLNLNFKGSVYMEGSGIYDHSIVSAMWKLGGSQELLDTYRKALDAHGMDEKIL
;
A
#
# COMPACT_ATOMS: atom_id res chain seq x y z
N MET A 1 4.43 -8.29 25.97
CA MET A 1 5.09 -9.33 25.14
C MET A 1 4.44 -10.68 25.38
N GLU A 2 4.22 -11.07 26.63
CA GLU A 2 3.50 -12.28 27.03
C GLU A 2 2.09 -12.36 26.40
N GLU A 3 1.28 -11.30 26.52
CA GLU A 3 -0.06 -11.21 25.89
C GLU A 3 -0.04 -11.42 24.35
N ILE A 4 0.97 -10.88 23.66
CA ILE A 4 1.15 -11.01 22.21
C ILE A 4 1.45 -12.46 21.83
N LEU A 5 2.25 -13.15 22.65
CA LEU A 5 2.60 -14.55 22.46
C LEU A 5 1.40 -15.45 22.74
N GLU A 6 0.68 -15.23 23.83
CA GLU A 6 -0.55 -15.96 24.16
C GLU A 6 -1.61 -15.83 23.06
N ASP A 7 -1.84 -14.61 22.55
CA ASP A 7 -2.77 -14.40 21.44
C ASP A 7 -2.32 -15.14 20.17
N THR A 8 -1.00 -15.21 19.92
CA THR A 8 -0.47 -15.95 18.77
C THR A 8 -0.65 -17.45 18.95
N GLU A 9 -0.39 -17.98 20.14
CA GLU A 9 -0.56 -19.39 20.48
C GLU A 9 -2.03 -19.83 20.39
N LYS A 10 -2.97 -18.97 20.80
CA LYS A 10 -4.41 -19.25 20.71
C LYS A 10 -4.95 -19.18 19.28
N ASN A 11 -4.35 -18.35 18.42
CA ASN A 11 -4.86 -18.10 17.08
C ASN A 11 -3.99 -18.72 15.98
N THR A 12 -2.97 -18.00 15.51
CA THR A 12 -2.25 -18.39 14.29
C THR A 12 -1.29 -19.55 14.52
N GLN A 13 -0.73 -19.67 15.73
CA GLN A 13 0.31 -20.64 16.11
C GLN A 13 1.54 -20.58 15.18
N LEU A 14 1.80 -19.40 14.61
CA LEU A 14 2.86 -19.19 13.63
C LEU A 14 3.75 -18.04 14.07
N VAL A 15 5.05 -18.28 13.94
CA VAL A 15 6.10 -17.28 14.06
C VAL A 15 6.89 -17.23 12.76
N LEU A 16 7.31 -16.03 12.36
CA LEU A 16 8.18 -15.81 11.21
C LEU A 16 9.59 -15.52 11.71
N LYS A 17 10.55 -16.33 11.27
CA LYS A 17 11.97 -16.12 11.61
C LYS A 17 12.63 -15.23 10.56
N MET A 18 13.19 -14.11 11.00
CA MET A 18 13.81 -13.09 10.15
C MET A 18 15.10 -12.63 10.81
N ARG A 19 16.23 -12.74 10.10
CA ARG A 19 17.54 -12.24 10.59
C ARG A 19 17.91 -12.73 12.00
N GLY A 20 17.53 -13.95 12.35
CA GLY A 20 17.79 -14.55 13.66
C GLY A 20 16.66 -14.39 14.68
N GLU A 21 15.81 -13.39 14.52
CA GLU A 21 14.70 -13.07 15.42
C GLU A 21 13.40 -13.76 15.01
N SER A 22 12.51 -13.99 15.98
CA SER A 22 11.20 -14.62 15.75
C SER A 22 10.07 -13.65 16.05
N TYR A 23 9.21 -13.41 15.06
CA TYR A 23 8.08 -12.49 15.18
C TYR A 23 6.76 -13.25 15.13
N PRO A 24 5.84 -13.00 16.06
CA PRO A 24 4.50 -13.58 16.00
C PRO A 24 3.73 -13.09 14.76
N VAL A 25 2.91 -13.95 14.16
CA VAL A 25 2.24 -13.68 12.88
C VAL A 25 0.75 -13.43 13.08
N ARG A 26 0.21 -12.36 12.48
CA ARG A 26 -1.23 -12.12 12.41
C ARG A 26 -1.88 -12.95 11.29
N ASP A 27 -3.15 -13.26 11.46
CA ASP A 27 -3.90 -14.01 10.44
C ASP A 27 -3.91 -13.28 9.08
N CYS A 28 -4.05 -11.95 9.08
CA CYS A 28 -4.00 -11.13 7.86
C CYS A 28 -2.67 -11.22 7.10
N ALA A 29 -1.56 -11.54 7.78
CA ALA A 29 -0.26 -11.69 7.13
C ALA A 29 -0.11 -13.03 6.39
N ILE A 30 -0.87 -14.07 6.77
CA ILE A 30 -0.72 -15.42 6.23
C ILE A 30 -0.83 -15.44 4.71
N ARG A 31 -1.82 -14.72 4.16
CA ARG A 31 -2.02 -14.64 2.71
C ARG A 31 -0.77 -14.09 2.00
N THR A 32 -0.18 -13.04 2.54
CA THR A 32 0.99 -12.39 1.95
C THR A 32 2.27 -13.22 2.08
N ILE A 33 2.43 -13.97 3.19
CA ILE A 33 3.50 -14.95 3.37
C ILE A 33 3.40 -16.08 2.34
N LEU A 34 2.20 -16.64 2.15
CA LEU A 34 1.96 -17.71 1.17
C LEU A 34 2.22 -17.22 -0.26
N SER A 35 1.80 -15.98 -0.56
CA SER A 35 2.09 -15.32 -1.84
C SER A 35 3.60 -15.23 -2.09
N ARG A 36 4.41 -14.86 -1.09
CA ARG A 36 5.87 -14.85 -1.20
C ARG A 36 6.49 -16.23 -1.32
N ALA A 37 5.90 -17.22 -0.67
CA ALA A 37 6.30 -18.62 -0.83
C ALA A 37 5.88 -19.20 -2.20
N GLY A 38 5.10 -18.48 -3.02
CA GLY A 38 4.62 -18.97 -4.30
C GLY A 38 3.62 -20.13 -4.17
N VAL A 39 2.92 -20.23 -3.04
CA VAL A 39 1.96 -21.30 -2.76
C VAL A 39 0.57 -20.76 -2.47
N ASN A 40 -0.45 -21.49 -2.91
CA ASN A 40 -1.86 -21.17 -2.70
C ASN A 40 -2.70 -22.45 -2.66
N GLY A 41 -3.98 -22.31 -2.32
CA GLY A 41 -4.97 -23.39 -2.37
C GLY A 41 -5.47 -23.86 -1.01
N ASP A 42 -6.71 -24.36 -1.00
CA ASP A 42 -7.42 -24.72 0.24
C ASP A 42 -6.85 -25.97 0.93
N GLY A 43 -6.15 -26.83 0.19
CA GLY A 43 -5.50 -28.02 0.74
C GLY A 43 -4.44 -27.69 1.80
N LEU A 44 -3.70 -26.58 1.63
CA LEU A 44 -2.71 -26.12 2.61
C LEU A 44 -3.34 -25.85 3.97
N ARG A 45 -4.54 -25.27 4.02
CA ARG A 45 -5.25 -24.94 5.27
C ARG A 45 -5.74 -26.18 6.04
N LYS A 46 -5.82 -27.33 5.38
CA LYS A 46 -6.25 -28.60 5.97
C LYS A 46 -5.10 -29.40 6.60
N LEU A 47 -3.86 -28.98 6.36
CA LEU A 47 -2.69 -29.62 6.96
C LEU A 47 -2.64 -29.31 8.45
N ASP A 48 -2.10 -30.25 9.23
CA ASP A 48 -1.71 -29.96 10.61
C ASP A 48 -0.60 -28.88 10.63
N LYS A 49 -0.47 -28.17 11.74
CA LYS A 49 0.43 -27.02 11.85
C LYS A 49 1.89 -27.37 11.57
N ALA A 50 2.37 -28.54 11.98
CA ALA A 50 3.75 -28.95 11.77
C ALA A 50 4.00 -29.21 10.28
N THR A 51 3.10 -29.93 9.61
CA THR A 51 3.19 -30.17 8.17
C THR A 51 3.03 -28.87 7.37
N TYR A 52 2.07 -28.02 7.74
CA TYR A 52 1.87 -26.70 7.14
C TYR A 52 3.16 -25.87 7.19
N ALA A 53 3.75 -25.71 8.38
CA ALA A 53 4.99 -24.95 8.56
C ALA A 53 6.15 -25.55 7.76
N LYS A 54 6.26 -26.88 7.72
CA LYS A 54 7.29 -27.57 6.94
C LYS A 54 7.17 -27.29 5.44
N VAL A 55 5.97 -27.41 4.87
CA VAL A 55 5.68 -27.13 3.46
C VAL A 55 6.00 -25.67 3.13
N VAL A 56 5.45 -24.72 3.90
CA VAL A 56 5.69 -23.29 3.68
C VAL A 56 7.18 -22.95 3.77
N ASN A 57 7.92 -23.53 4.72
CA ASN A 57 9.36 -23.33 4.85
C ASN A 57 10.18 -23.94 3.70
N TYR A 58 9.72 -25.02 3.04
CA TYR A 58 10.37 -25.51 1.83
C TYR A 58 10.19 -24.51 0.69
N CYS A 59 8.98 -23.99 0.53
CA CYS A 59 8.65 -23.03 -0.51
C CYS A 59 9.38 -21.69 -0.32
N LEU A 60 9.42 -21.16 0.91
CA LEU A 60 10.17 -19.94 1.23
C LEU A 60 11.68 -20.06 0.96
N ARG A 61 12.27 -21.25 1.10
CA ARG A 61 13.71 -21.48 0.81
C ARG A 61 14.06 -21.39 -0.67
N VAL A 62 13.10 -21.66 -1.54
CA VAL A 62 13.30 -21.61 -3.01
C VAL A 62 12.71 -20.34 -3.63
N ALA A 63 11.90 -19.59 -2.87
CA ALA A 63 11.40 -18.29 -3.27
C ALA A 63 12.57 -17.32 -3.52
N LYS A 64 12.46 -16.55 -4.59
CA LYS A 64 13.46 -15.55 -4.99
C LYS A 64 12.98 -14.14 -4.63
N GLY A 65 13.94 -13.23 -4.53
CA GLY A 65 13.68 -11.81 -4.32
C GLY A 65 13.65 -11.41 -2.84
N ASP A 66 13.82 -10.12 -2.61
CA ASP A 66 13.72 -9.54 -1.28
C ASP A 66 12.27 -9.49 -0.81
N ALA A 67 12.07 -9.33 0.49
CA ALA A 67 10.74 -9.17 1.10
C ALA A 67 10.72 -7.98 2.06
N LEU A 68 9.65 -7.18 1.97
CA LEU A 68 9.34 -6.12 2.92
C LEU A 68 8.33 -6.62 3.94
N ILE A 69 8.64 -6.43 5.21
CA ILE A 69 7.86 -7.00 6.31
C ILE A 69 7.27 -5.86 7.13
N LYS A 70 5.94 -5.79 7.16
CA LYS A 70 5.20 -4.80 7.94
C LYS A 70 4.90 -5.35 9.33
N ILE A 71 5.49 -4.74 10.34
CA ILE A 71 5.22 -5.06 11.75
C ILE A 71 4.25 -4.02 12.31
N ALA A 72 3.18 -4.48 12.96
CA ALA A 72 2.21 -3.66 13.66
C ALA A 72 1.91 -4.28 15.04
N ASP A 73 2.00 -3.48 16.09
CA ASP A 73 1.88 -3.89 17.51
C ASP A 73 2.70 -5.15 17.85
N GLY A 74 3.94 -5.20 17.38
CA GLY A 74 4.85 -6.32 17.64
C GLY A 74 4.56 -7.62 16.88
N LYS A 75 3.57 -7.65 15.97
CA LYS A 75 3.29 -8.80 15.11
C LYS A 75 3.48 -8.49 13.63
N VAL A 76 3.85 -9.51 12.85
CA VAL A 76 3.86 -9.43 11.40
C VAL A 76 2.42 -9.29 10.90
N SER A 77 2.15 -8.21 10.17
CA SER A 77 0.83 -7.87 9.61
C SER A 77 0.76 -8.03 8.09
N ALA A 78 1.89 -7.94 7.38
CA ALA A 78 1.99 -8.20 5.95
C ALA A 78 3.43 -8.49 5.53
N VAL A 79 3.61 -9.22 4.43
CA VAL A 79 4.89 -9.51 3.75
C VAL A 79 4.75 -9.23 2.25
N HIS A 80 5.35 -8.15 1.77
CA HIS A 80 5.33 -7.75 0.36
C HIS A 80 6.65 -8.11 -0.34
N GLY A 81 6.65 -8.09 -1.67
CA GLY A 81 7.91 -8.17 -2.41
C GLY A 81 8.75 -6.93 -2.11
N GLY A 82 10.05 -7.14 -1.90
CA GLY A 82 11.02 -6.07 -1.62
C GLY A 82 11.90 -5.74 -2.82
N ASP A 83 11.72 -6.45 -3.93
CA ASP A 83 12.41 -6.14 -5.18
C ASP A 83 11.94 -4.78 -5.71
N LYS A 84 12.84 -4.05 -6.38
CA LYS A 84 12.57 -2.70 -6.91
C LYS A 84 11.33 -2.62 -7.82
N HIS A 85 10.91 -3.75 -8.41
CA HIS A 85 9.73 -3.85 -9.26
C HIS A 85 8.44 -4.22 -8.50
N ASP A 86 8.54 -4.82 -7.31
CA ASP A 86 7.40 -5.33 -6.54
C ASP A 86 6.84 -4.29 -5.56
N TYR A 87 7.70 -3.46 -4.96
CA TYR A 87 7.28 -2.43 -4.00
C TYR A 87 8.24 -1.23 -4.06
N CYS A 88 7.79 -0.15 -4.70
CA CYS A 88 8.51 1.12 -4.70
C CYS A 88 8.06 1.93 -3.48
N ILE A 89 9.00 2.23 -2.57
CA ILE A 89 8.75 3.25 -1.55
C ILE A 89 8.74 4.59 -2.29
N LEU A 90 7.55 5.13 -2.50
CA LEU A 90 7.38 6.46 -3.08
C LEU A 90 7.71 7.49 -2.01
N ASP A 91 8.73 8.30 -2.27
CA ASP A 91 9.03 9.45 -1.44
C ASP A 91 7.90 10.47 -1.60
N MET A 92 7.00 10.50 -0.63
CA MET A 92 5.82 11.36 -0.65
C MET A 92 6.18 12.84 -0.71
N LYS A 93 7.30 13.23 -0.10
CA LYS A 93 7.78 14.61 -0.15
C LYS A 93 8.23 14.91 -1.58
N ALA A 94 9.08 14.07 -2.16
CA ALA A 94 9.54 14.26 -3.53
C ALA A 94 8.39 14.28 -4.54
N MET A 95 7.40 13.38 -4.38
CA MET A 95 6.19 13.37 -5.21
C MET A 95 5.38 14.66 -5.09
N PHE A 96 5.17 15.15 -3.87
CA PHE A 96 4.41 16.37 -3.61
C PHE A 96 5.13 17.59 -4.19
N GLU A 97 6.44 17.73 -3.95
CA GLU A 97 7.28 18.80 -4.49
C GLU A 97 7.27 18.79 -6.02
N THR A 98 7.51 17.64 -6.65
CA THR A 98 7.46 17.47 -8.12
C THR A 98 6.09 17.86 -8.69
N THR A 99 5.00 17.49 -8.01
CA THR A 99 3.64 17.85 -8.42
C THR A 99 3.42 19.36 -8.34
N CYS A 100 3.88 20.00 -7.25
CA CYS A 100 3.79 21.44 -7.09
C CYS A 100 4.62 22.20 -8.14
N GLU A 101 5.83 21.74 -8.45
CA GLU A 101 6.67 22.30 -9.51
C GLU A 101 5.98 22.23 -10.87
N TYR A 102 5.43 21.05 -11.22
CA TYR A 102 4.70 20.87 -12.47
C TYR A 102 3.49 21.79 -12.56
N LEU A 103 2.68 21.89 -11.50
CA LEU A 103 1.51 22.76 -11.48
C LEU A 103 1.90 24.23 -11.58
N ASN A 104 2.94 24.67 -10.87
CA ASN A 104 3.42 26.06 -10.94
C ASN A 104 3.95 26.43 -12.33
N LEU A 105 4.59 25.49 -13.03
CA LEU A 105 5.10 25.70 -14.39
C LEU A 105 3.99 25.83 -15.43
N ASN A 106 2.96 24.98 -15.33
CA ASN A 106 1.91 24.86 -16.36
C ASN A 106 0.64 25.66 -16.04
N PHE A 107 0.36 25.92 -14.76
CA PHE A 107 -0.85 26.58 -14.27
C PHE A 107 -0.46 27.69 -13.28
N LYS A 108 0.08 28.78 -13.80
CA LYS A 108 0.50 29.93 -12.98
C LYS A 108 -0.61 30.39 -12.05
N GLY A 109 -0.31 30.45 -10.76
CA GLY A 109 -1.31 30.76 -9.72
C GLY A 109 -1.99 29.53 -9.12
N SER A 110 -1.50 28.31 -9.41
CA SER A 110 -1.88 27.11 -8.68
C SER A 110 -1.48 27.22 -7.20
N VAL A 111 -2.41 26.92 -6.30
CA VAL A 111 -2.18 26.94 -4.85
C VAL A 111 -2.64 25.63 -4.25
N TYR A 112 -1.78 25.00 -3.45
CA TYR A 112 -2.14 23.82 -2.67
C TYR A 112 -3.23 24.16 -1.65
N MET A 113 -4.25 23.31 -1.53
CA MET A 113 -5.29 23.46 -0.52
C MET A 113 -4.80 22.85 0.79
N GLU A 114 -4.37 23.70 1.73
CA GLU A 114 -3.92 23.27 3.04
C GLU A 114 -4.99 22.42 3.75
N GLY A 115 -4.56 21.31 4.34
CA GLY A 115 -5.46 20.35 4.99
C GLY A 115 -6.18 19.36 4.05
N SER A 116 -6.03 19.47 2.73
CA SER A 116 -6.62 18.50 1.77
C SER A 116 -5.86 17.18 1.66
N GLY A 117 -4.63 17.13 2.16
CA GLY A 117 -3.75 15.97 2.09
C GLY A 117 -4.21 14.83 3.00
N ILE A 118 -4.44 13.65 2.42
CA ILE A 118 -4.77 12.42 3.14
C ILE A 118 -3.85 11.31 2.63
N TYR A 119 -3.34 10.48 3.54
CA TYR A 119 -2.57 9.29 3.18
C TYR A 119 -2.94 8.10 4.06
N ASP A 120 -3.03 6.93 3.46
CA ASP A 120 -3.04 5.65 4.15
C ASP A 120 -2.24 4.60 3.38
N HIS A 121 -2.37 3.33 3.75
CA HIS A 121 -1.64 2.21 3.15
C HIS A 121 -2.11 1.84 1.73
N SER A 122 -3.19 2.46 1.23
CA SER A 122 -3.88 2.15 -0.01
C SER A 122 -4.11 3.36 -0.91
N ILE A 123 -4.24 4.56 -0.34
CA ILE A 123 -4.50 5.79 -1.08
C ILE A 123 -3.70 6.98 -0.53
N VAL A 124 -3.32 7.86 -1.45
CA VAL A 124 -2.89 9.22 -1.14
C VAL A 124 -3.74 10.17 -1.96
N SER A 125 -4.23 11.24 -1.35
CA SER A 125 -4.96 12.31 -2.02
C SER A 125 -4.47 13.68 -1.56
N ALA A 126 -4.53 14.66 -2.46
CA ALA A 126 -4.20 16.06 -2.22
C ALA A 126 -4.94 16.92 -3.26
N MET A 127 -5.31 18.15 -2.91
CA MET A 127 -6.04 19.05 -3.79
C MET A 127 -5.29 20.36 -4.02
N TRP A 128 -5.42 20.90 -5.23
CA TRP A 128 -4.89 22.21 -5.62
C TRP A 128 -6.00 23.03 -6.25
N LYS A 129 -5.98 24.34 -5.99
CA LYS A 129 -6.80 25.32 -6.71
C LYS A 129 -5.99 25.86 -7.89
N LEU A 130 -6.48 25.65 -9.10
CA LEU A 130 -5.88 26.21 -10.32
C LEU A 130 -6.48 27.59 -10.60
N GLY A 131 -5.93 28.62 -9.95
CA GLY A 131 -6.30 30.01 -10.21
C GLY A 131 -5.61 30.55 -11.46
N GLY A 132 -6.14 31.63 -12.03
CA GLY A 132 -5.41 32.45 -13.00
C GLY A 132 -5.27 31.93 -14.42
N SER A 133 -5.90 30.80 -14.78
CA SER A 133 -5.91 30.29 -16.17
C SER A 133 -7.28 30.46 -16.82
N GLN A 134 -7.47 31.59 -17.52
CA GLN A 134 -8.70 31.86 -18.27
C GLN A 134 -8.92 30.83 -19.38
N GLU A 135 -7.85 30.35 -20.02
CA GLU A 135 -7.89 29.32 -21.05
C GLU A 135 -8.54 28.02 -20.54
N LEU A 136 -8.25 27.65 -19.28
CA LEU A 136 -8.80 26.45 -18.66
C LEU A 136 -10.31 26.60 -18.42
N LEU A 137 -10.75 27.77 -17.96
CA LEU A 137 -12.16 28.11 -17.79
C LEU A 137 -12.89 28.15 -19.13
N ASP A 138 -12.28 28.75 -20.16
CA ASP A 138 -12.87 28.84 -21.49
C ASP A 138 -12.97 27.46 -22.16
N THR A 139 -11.98 26.60 -21.96
CA THR A 139 -12.02 25.21 -22.43
C THR A 139 -13.13 24.43 -21.74
N TYR A 140 -13.26 24.59 -20.41
CA TYR A 140 -14.33 23.97 -19.64
C TYR A 140 -15.72 24.43 -20.10
N ARG A 141 -15.92 25.74 -20.29
CA ARG A 141 -17.16 26.32 -20.83
C ARG A 141 -17.52 25.75 -22.20
N LYS A 142 -16.57 25.72 -23.13
CA LYS A 142 -16.78 25.10 -24.46
C LYS A 142 -17.20 23.64 -24.37
N ALA A 143 -16.62 22.89 -23.41
CA ALA A 143 -17.00 21.50 -23.18
C ALA A 143 -18.43 21.38 -22.62
N LEU A 144 -18.82 22.25 -21.67
CA LEU A 144 -20.20 22.30 -21.16
C LEU A 144 -21.20 22.63 -22.28
N ASP A 145 -20.91 23.63 -23.11
CA ASP A 145 -21.75 24.01 -24.26
C ASP A 145 -21.92 22.83 -25.24
N ALA A 146 -20.83 22.13 -25.56
CA ALA A 146 -20.85 20.96 -26.44
C ALA A 146 -21.69 19.80 -25.88
N HIS A 147 -21.85 19.73 -24.56
CA HIS A 147 -22.68 18.74 -23.86
C HIS A 147 -24.07 19.27 -23.48
N GLY A 148 -24.44 20.48 -23.91
CA GLY A 148 -25.75 21.08 -23.64
C GLY A 148 -26.00 21.38 -22.16
N MET A 149 -24.94 21.58 -21.38
CA MET A 149 -25.02 21.90 -19.95
C MET A 149 -24.93 23.42 -19.75
N ASP A 150 -25.91 23.99 -19.05
CA ASP A 150 -26.02 25.45 -18.85
C ASP A 150 -25.12 25.91 -17.69
N GLU A 151 -24.47 27.07 -17.84
CA GLU A 151 -23.44 27.61 -16.93
C GLU A 151 -23.92 27.85 -15.48
N LYS A 152 -25.23 27.82 -15.24
CA LYS A 152 -25.89 28.09 -13.94
C LYS A 152 -25.68 27.03 -12.86
N ILE A 153 -24.89 25.98 -13.14
CA ILE A 153 -24.62 24.87 -12.21
C ILE A 153 -23.35 25.12 -11.37
N LEU A 154 -22.58 26.19 -11.63
CA LEU A 154 -21.37 26.57 -10.89
C LEU A 154 -21.61 27.54 -9.74
#